data_AF-A6X7P7-F1
#
_entry.id   AF-A6X7P7-F1
#
_cell.length_a   1.000
_cell.length_b   1.000
_cell.length_c   1.000
_cell.angle_alpha   90.00
_cell.angle_beta   90.00
_cell.angle_gamma   90.00
#
_symmetry.space_group_name_H-M   'P 1'
#
loop_
_entity.id
_entity.type
_entity.pdbx_description
1 polymer ?
#
loop_
_entity_poly.entity_id
_entity_poly.type
_entity_poly.pdbx_seq_one_letter_code
_entity_poly.pdbx_strand_id
1 'polypeptide(L)'
;MINEQNKVWHISASKLAICLGLLAAAQIAGADLAMAQSGGVGGAFAPVQTVFQAIVDFISGPIGRLFAIIAVMALGFLAFAGRLSWFLAGGVILGIGLVFGAPSIVDELISTVGN
;
A
#
# COMPACT_ATOMS: atom_id res chain seq x y z
N MET A 1 1.10 31.25 -41.20
CA MET A 1 1.29 30.06 -40.33
C MET A 1 1.50 30.43 -38.84
N ILE A 2 0.76 31.42 -38.32
CA ILE A 2 0.96 31.98 -36.96
C ILE A 2 -0.21 31.75 -35.99
N ASN A 3 -1.09 30.76 -36.21
CA ASN A 3 -2.37 30.67 -35.47
C ASN A 3 -2.63 29.39 -34.66
N GLU A 4 -1.63 28.54 -34.40
CA GLU A 4 -1.82 27.36 -33.50
C GLU A 4 -1.04 27.43 -32.19
N GLN A 5 0.01 28.25 -32.10
CA GLN A 5 0.88 28.32 -30.91
C GLN A 5 0.25 29.09 -29.73
N ASN A 6 -0.75 29.95 -29.97
CA ASN A 6 -1.32 30.81 -28.93
C ASN A 6 -2.47 30.16 -28.13
N LYS A 7 -3.02 29.02 -28.59
CA LYS A 7 -4.13 28.32 -27.91
C LYS A 7 -3.65 27.42 -26.77
N VAL A 8 -2.40 26.97 -26.83
CA VAL A 8 -1.81 26.01 -25.88
C VAL A 8 -1.43 26.67 -24.54
N TRP A 9 -1.07 27.96 -24.57
CA TRP A 9 -0.46 28.65 -23.42
C TRP A 9 -1.44 28.87 -22.25
N HIS A 10 -2.72 29.11 -22.50
CA HIS A 10 -3.71 29.32 -21.44
C HIS A 10 -4.27 28.01 -20.85
N ILE A 11 -4.22 26.90 -21.59
CA ILE A 11 -4.80 25.61 -21.19
C ILE A 11 -3.81 24.78 -20.34
N SER A 12 -2.50 25.04 -20.45
CA SER A 12 -1.46 24.35 -19.69
C SER A 12 -1.17 24.97 -18.31
N ALA A 13 -1.12 26.30 -18.21
CA ALA A 13 -0.82 26.99 -16.95
C ALA A 13 -1.87 26.74 -15.85
N SER A 14 -3.15 26.64 -16.24
CA SER A 14 -4.26 26.40 -15.31
C SER A 14 -4.20 24.99 -14.68
N LYS A 15 -3.75 23.97 -15.43
CA LYS A 15 -3.61 22.60 -14.93
C LYS A 15 -2.39 22.45 -14.01
N LEU A 16 -1.33 23.20 -14.28
CA LEU A 16 -0.09 23.13 -13.50
C LEU A 16 -0.22 23.84 -12.14
N ALA A 17 -0.99 24.93 -12.07
CA ALA A 17 -1.33 25.60 -10.81
C ALA A 17 -2.23 24.75 -9.90
N ILE A 18 -3.17 23.99 -10.46
CA ILE A 18 -4.04 23.06 -9.71
C ILE A 18 -3.21 21.89 -9.15
N CYS A 19 -2.28 21.33 -9.92
CA CYS A 19 -1.41 20.26 -9.43
C CYS A 19 -0.44 20.73 -8.33
N LEU A 20 0.11 21.94 -8.44
CA LEU A 20 0.98 22.50 -7.39
C LEU A 20 0.20 22.88 -6.12
N GLY A 21 -1.04 23.38 -6.25
CA GLY A 21 -1.92 23.65 -5.12
C GLY A 21 -2.33 22.37 -4.37
N LEU A 22 -2.65 21.29 -5.11
CA LEU A 22 -2.93 19.97 -4.52
C LEU A 22 -1.71 19.37 -3.83
N LEU A 23 -0.51 19.53 -4.39
CA LEU A 23 0.73 19.08 -3.77
C LEU A 23 1.08 19.87 -2.51
N ALA A 24 0.89 21.19 -2.48
CA ALA A 24 1.12 22.01 -1.29
C ALA A 24 0.10 21.71 -0.17
N ALA A 25 -1.18 21.49 -0.51
CA ALA A 25 -2.20 21.07 0.44
C ALA A 25 -1.92 19.65 1.00
N ALA A 26 -1.35 18.76 0.19
CA ALA A 26 -0.93 17.42 0.64
C ALA A 26 0.24 17.46 1.64
N GLN A 27 1.13 18.46 1.56
CA GLN A 27 2.22 18.61 2.55
C GLN A 27 1.71 19.13 3.91
N ILE A 28 0.67 19.97 3.93
CA ILE A 28 0.08 20.50 5.17
C ILE A 28 -0.67 19.40 5.95
N ALA A 29 -1.23 18.40 5.26
CA ALA A 29 -1.87 17.24 5.90
C ALA A 29 -0.87 16.15 6.36
N GLY A 30 0.37 16.17 5.87
CA GLY A 30 1.41 15.19 6.21
C GLY A 30 2.42 15.64 7.27
N ALA A 31 2.42 16.93 7.63
CA ALA A 31 3.40 17.50 8.56
C ALA A 31 3.25 17.02 10.02
N ASP A 32 2.04 16.63 10.44
CA ASP A 32 1.79 16.15 11.81
C ASP A 32 2.38 14.75 12.11
N LEU A 33 2.59 13.91 11.09
CA LEU A 33 3.06 12.52 11.30
C LEU A 33 4.59 12.40 11.38
N ALA A 34 5.34 13.47 11.15
CA ALA A 34 6.80 13.44 11.14
C ALA A 34 7.46 13.87 12.47
N MET A 35 6.69 14.30 13.48
CA MET A 35 7.22 14.94 14.71
C MET A 35 6.70 14.37 16.04
N ALA A 36 6.48 13.06 16.14
CA ALA A 36 6.37 12.37 17.44
C ALA A 36 6.90 10.93 17.27
N GLN A 37 7.83 10.39 18.07
CA GLN A 37 8.36 10.83 19.34
C GLN A 37 9.74 10.18 19.52
N SER A 38 10.69 11.01 19.92
CA SER A 38 11.94 10.65 20.58
C SER A 38 11.73 9.62 21.70
N GLY A 39 12.68 8.69 21.81
CA GLY A 39 12.61 7.48 22.64
C GLY A 39 12.41 7.66 24.15
N GLY A 40 11.92 6.58 24.75
CA GLY A 40 11.81 6.37 26.20
C GLY A 40 12.27 4.96 26.58
N VAL A 41 13.16 4.87 27.57
CA VAL A 41 13.90 3.67 27.97
C VAL A 41 13.05 2.76 28.88
N GLY A 42 12.09 2.05 28.28
CA GLY A 42 11.89 0.61 28.49
C GLY A 42 12.61 -0.19 27.38
N GLY A 43 13.69 0.41 26.85
CA GLY A 43 13.72 0.83 25.45
C GLY A 43 14.67 0.09 24.52
N ALA A 44 15.11 -1.12 24.88
CA ALA A 44 15.86 -1.96 23.94
C ALA A 44 14.94 -2.87 23.11
N PHE A 45 13.85 -3.39 23.72
CA PHE A 45 12.92 -4.33 23.06
C PHE A 45 11.53 -3.75 22.79
N ALA A 46 11.14 -2.68 23.49
CA ALA A 46 9.91 -1.97 23.14
C ALA A 46 9.95 -1.41 21.70
N PRO A 47 11.03 -0.76 21.22
CA PRO A 47 11.08 -0.28 19.84
C PRO A 47 11.13 -1.43 18.84
N VAL A 48 11.79 -2.54 19.16
CA VAL A 48 11.90 -3.65 18.21
C VAL A 48 10.54 -4.30 17.96
N GLN A 49 9.73 -4.51 18.99
CA GLN A 49 8.36 -5.02 18.83
C GLN A 49 7.48 -4.02 18.05
N THR A 50 7.60 -2.72 18.33
CA THR A 50 6.90 -1.67 17.58
C THR A 50 7.30 -1.63 16.11
N VAL A 51 8.58 -1.82 15.79
CA VAL A 51 9.07 -1.87 14.40
C VAL A 51 8.48 -3.07 13.66
N PHE A 52 8.48 -4.26 14.28
CA PHE A 52 7.88 -5.44 13.65
C PHE A 52 6.35 -5.31 13.48
N GLN A 53 5.66 -4.74 14.47
CA GLN A 53 4.23 -4.44 14.34
C GLN A 53 3.96 -3.41 13.23
N ALA A 54 4.77 -2.36 13.12
CA ALA A 54 4.65 -1.38 12.05
C ALA A 54 4.91 -1.99 10.67
N ILE A 55 5.83 -2.95 10.54
CA ILE A 55 6.06 -3.69 9.29
C ILE A 55 4.85 -4.56 8.93
N VAL A 56 4.31 -5.31 9.90
CA VAL A 56 3.12 -6.16 9.69
C VAL A 56 1.91 -5.32 9.34
N ASP A 57 1.71 -4.18 10.00
CA ASP A 57 0.62 -3.25 9.72
C ASP A 57 0.79 -2.54 8.37
N PHE A 58 2.02 -2.20 7.99
CA PHE A 58 2.30 -1.66 6.65
C PHE A 58 2.00 -2.67 5.53
N ILE A 59 2.38 -3.95 5.72
CA ILE A 59 2.10 -5.03 4.76
C ILE A 59 0.62 -5.40 4.73
N SER A 60 -0.03 -5.50 5.88
CA SER A 60 -1.44 -5.90 5.97
C SER A 60 -2.40 -4.73 5.72
N GLY A 61 -1.89 -3.51 5.79
CA GLY A 61 -2.60 -2.27 5.61
C GLY A 61 -2.99 -1.97 4.16
N PRO A 62 -3.43 -0.73 3.89
CA PRO A 62 -3.98 -0.34 2.60
C PRO A 62 -3.02 -0.57 1.42
N ILE A 63 -1.72 -0.38 1.64
CA ILE A 63 -0.71 -0.50 0.59
C ILE A 63 -0.56 -1.96 0.12
N GLY A 64 -0.40 -2.92 1.03
CA GLY A 64 -0.27 -4.32 0.63
C GLY A 64 -1.54 -4.86 -0.02
N ARG A 65 -2.72 -4.42 0.44
CA ARG A 65 -3.99 -4.75 -0.21
C ARG A 65 -4.03 -4.27 -1.66
N LEU A 66 -3.54 -3.06 -1.94
CA LEU A 66 -3.48 -2.53 -3.31
C LEU A 66 -2.57 -3.39 -4.21
N PHE A 67 -1.41 -3.81 -3.71
CA PHE A 67 -0.53 -4.72 -4.45
C PHE A 67 -1.19 -6.07 -4.75
N ALA A 68 -1.91 -6.64 -3.77
CA ALA A 68 -2.63 -7.89 -3.96
C ALA A 68 -3.71 -7.77 -5.04
N ILE A 69 -4.46 -6.66 -5.06
CA ILE A 69 -5.47 -6.38 -6.07
C ILE A 69 -4.83 -6.33 -7.47
N ILE A 70 -3.70 -5.63 -7.63
CA ILE A 70 -2.99 -5.55 -8.92
C ILE A 70 -2.51 -6.94 -9.38
N ALA A 71 -1.99 -7.76 -8.47
CA ALA A 71 -1.57 -9.14 -8.78
C ALA A 71 -2.74 -10.00 -9.26
N VAL A 72 -3.92 -9.89 -8.62
CA VAL A 72 -5.13 -10.59 -9.05
C VAL A 72 -5.62 -10.09 -10.41
N MET A 73 -5.56 -8.78 -10.67
CA MET A 73 -5.92 -8.23 -11.98
C MET A 73 -5.00 -8.75 -13.10
N ALA A 74 -3.69 -8.83 -12.86
CA ALA A 74 -2.73 -9.41 -13.80
C ALA A 74 -3.08 -10.89 -14.11
N LEU A 75 -3.50 -11.63 -13.10
CA LEU A 75 -3.94 -13.03 -13.23
C LEU A 75 -5.22 -13.14 -14.07
N GLY A 76 -6.14 -12.19 -13.96
CA GLY A 76 -7.31 -12.07 -14.83
C GLY A 76 -6.96 -11.89 -16.31
N PHE A 77 -5.95 -11.08 -16.63
CA PHE A 77 -5.45 -10.97 -18.01
C PHE A 77 -4.79 -12.26 -18.50
N LEU A 78 -4.05 -12.95 -17.61
CA LEU A 78 -3.43 -14.24 -17.92
C LEU A 78 -4.47 -15.35 -18.16
N ALA A 79 -5.63 -15.24 -17.52
CA ALA A 79 -6.78 -16.12 -17.74
C ALA A 79 -7.33 -15.99 -19.16
N PHE A 80 -7.46 -14.77 -19.67
CA PHE A 80 -7.89 -14.54 -21.06
C PHE A 80 -6.86 -14.98 -22.10
N ALA A 81 -5.57 -14.99 -21.77
CA ALA A 81 -4.52 -15.54 -22.64
C ALA A 81 -4.55 -17.07 -22.77
N GLY A 82 -5.49 -17.77 -22.11
CA GLY A 82 -5.64 -19.23 -22.15
C GLY A 82 -4.48 -20.00 -21.51
N ARG A 83 -3.56 -19.29 -20.82
CA ARG A 83 -2.36 -19.86 -20.18
C ARG A 83 -2.49 -19.97 -18.66
N LEU A 84 -3.72 -19.98 -18.14
CA LEU A 84 -3.94 -20.10 -16.71
C LEU A 84 -3.79 -21.55 -16.25
N SER A 85 -2.66 -21.82 -15.62
CA SER A 85 -2.46 -23.04 -14.85
C SER A 85 -3.31 -22.99 -13.58
N TRP A 86 -4.01 -24.09 -13.26
CA TRP A 86 -4.69 -24.26 -11.98
C TRP A 86 -3.72 -24.09 -10.79
N PHE A 87 -2.47 -24.51 -10.95
CA PHE A 87 -1.43 -24.33 -9.94
C PHE A 87 -1.03 -22.85 -9.79
N LEU A 88 -1.04 -22.07 -10.86
CA LEU A 88 -0.75 -20.64 -10.81
C LEU A 88 -1.90 -19.86 -10.16
N ALA A 89 -3.14 -20.14 -10.58
CA ALA A 89 -4.32 -19.50 -10.01
C ALA A 89 -4.49 -19.86 -8.52
N GLY A 90 -4.38 -21.15 -8.20
CA GLY A 90 -4.43 -21.63 -6.83
C GLY A 90 -3.30 -21.05 -5.99
N GLY A 91 -2.06 -21.06 -6.49
CA GLY A 91 -0.89 -20.54 -5.78
C GLY A 91 -1.01 -19.07 -5.39
N VAL A 92 -1.55 -18.23 -6.28
CA VAL A 92 -1.71 -16.79 -5.99
C VAL A 92 -2.86 -16.54 -5.01
N ILE A 93 -4.00 -17.21 -5.17
CA ILE A 93 -5.14 -17.07 -4.25
C ILE A 93 -4.74 -17.54 -2.84
N LEU A 94 -4.08 -18.70 -2.76
CA LEU A 94 -3.63 -19.25 -1.48
C LEU A 94 -2.57 -18.34 -0.84
N GLY A 95 -1.61 -17.83 -1.63
CA GLY A 95 -0.57 -16.93 -1.15
C GLY A 95 -1.14 -15.63 -0.57
N ILE A 96 -2.10 -15.00 -1.25
CA ILE A 96 -2.80 -13.80 -0.75
C ILE A 96 -3.56 -14.13 0.54
N GLY A 97 -4.30 -15.25 0.56
CA GLY A 97 -5.02 -15.70 1.74
C GLY A 97 -4.11 -15.91 2.96
N LEU A 98 -2.93 -16.49 2.75
CA LEU A 98 -1.95 -16.69 3.82
C LEU A 98 -1.29 -15.38 4.28
N VAL A 99 -0.94 -14.47 3.37
CA VAL A 99 -0.29 -13.20 3.74
C VAL A 99 -1.23 -12.31 4.58
N PHE A 100 -2.49 -12.15 4.17
CA PHE A 100 -3.43 -11.28 4.89
C PHE A 100 -4.18 -12.01 6.02
N GLY A 101 -4.24 -13.35 6.01
CA GLY A 101 -4.86 -14.16 7.06
C GLY A 101 -3.89 -14.56 8.18
N ALA A 102 -2.58 -14.36 8.01
CA ALA A 102 -1.57 -14.73 8.99
C ALA A 102 -1.82 -14.18 10.41
N PRO A 103 -2.21 -12.91 10.62
CA PRO A 103 -2.43 -12.39 11.98
C PRO A 103 -3.48 -13.19 12.75
N SER A 104 -4.66 -13.39 12.16
CA SER A 104 -5.75 -14.16 12.75
C SER A 104 -5.38 -15.62 13.03
N ILE A 105 -4.62 -16.26 12.12
CA ILE A 105 -4.19 -17.65 12.31
C ILE A 105 -3.25 -17.76 13.52
N VAL A 106 -2.29 -16.85 13.62
CA VAL A 106 -1.32 -16.86 14.73
C VAL A 106 -2.02 -16.54 16.05
N ASP A 107 -2.94 -15.58 16.06
CA ASP A 107 -3.70 -15.19 17.25
C ASP A 107 -4.56 -16.35 17.80
N GLU A 108 -5.26 -17.09 16.92
CA GLU A 108 -6.06 -18.26 17.32
C GLU A 108 -5.20 -19.40 17.88
N LEU A 109 -4.01 -19.64 17.31
CA LEU A 109 -3.07 -20.64 17.82
C LEU A 109 -2.52 -20.27 19.20
N ILE A 110 -2.16 -19.00 19.41
CA ILE A 110 -1.72 -18.50 20.71
C ILE A 110 -2.86 -18.65 21.73
N SER A 111 -4.09 -18.31 21.35
CA SER A 111 -5.27 -18.48 22.21
C SER A 111 -5.53 -19.94 22.57
N THR A 112 -5.25 -20.88 21.68
CA THR A 112 -5.53 -22.31 21.88
C THR A 112 -4.43 -23.01 22.69
N VAL A 113 -3.16 -22.64 22.49
CA VAL A 113 -2.00 -23.23 23.19
C VAL A 113 -1.69 -22.52 24.50
N GLY A 114 -2.10 -21.26 24.65
CA GLY A 114 -1.93 -20.46 25.86
C GLY A 114 -2.89 -20.80 27.01
N ASN A 115 -3.68 -21.87 26.89
CA ASN A 115 -4.59 -22.41 27.90
C ASN A 115 -4.15 -23.83 28.29
#